data_AF-A0A7J9JHW7-F1
#
_entry.id   AF-A0A7J9JHW7-F1
#
_cell.length_a   1.000
_cell.length_b   1.000
_cell.length_c   1.000
_cell.angle_alpha   90.00
_cell.angle_beta   90.00
_cell.angle_gamma   90.00
#
_symmetry.space_group_name_H-M   'P 1'
#
loop_
_entity.id
_entity.type
_entity.pdbx_description
1 polymer ?
#
loop_
_entity_poly.entity_id
_entity_poly.type
_entity_poly.pdbx_seq_one_letter_code
_entity_poly.pdbx_strand_id
1 'polypeptide(L)'
;MEVAPFSRACSFVSPLFGCLGIAFKFAEMDYVAKVGDLAEASKSIATLKVMLDRDIEGNCVRKAGSHTRNLLRVKRGLDMVRVLFEQILATE
;
A
#
# COMPACT_ATOMS: atom_id res chain seq x y z
N MET A 1 0.15 3.22 14.39
CA MET A 1 0.33 4.01 13.16
C MET A 1 -1.02 4.45 12.64
N GLU A 2 -1.19 5.74 12.39
CA GLU A 2 -2.43 6.33 11.89
C GLU A 2 -2.60 6.09 10.37
N VAL A 3 -3.84 5.88 9.91
CA VAL A 3 -4.11 5.51 8.50
C VAL A 3 -3.84 6.69 7.55
N ALA A 4 -4.18 7.91 7.95
CA ALA A 4 -4.02 9.11 7.12
C ALA A 4 -2.56 9.42 6.78
N PRO A 5 -1.63 9.59 7.75
CA PRO A 5 -0.23 9.81 7.42
C PRO A 5 0.42 8.59 6.74
N PHE A 6 -0.01 7.37 7.08
CA PHE A 6 0.48 6.16 6.41
C PHE A 6 0.12 6.13 4.92
N SER A 7 -1.15 6.33 4.58
CA SER A 7 -1.63 6.31 3.19
C SER A 7 -1.00 7.46 2.38
N ARG A 8 -0.85 8.65 2.98
CA ARG A 8 -0.13 9.78 2.38
C ARG A 8 1.35 9.45 2.11
N ALA A 9 2.06 8.83 3.05
CA ALA A 9 3.44 8.42 2.81
C ALA A 9 3.53 7.37 1.69
N CYS A 10 2.60 6.41 1.66
CA CYS A 10 2.55 5.40 0.61
C CYS A 10 2.31 5.99 -0.78
N SER A 11 1.56 7.10 -0.90
CA SER A 11 1.29 7.72 -2.21
C SER A 11 2.53 8.36 -2.85
N PHE A 12 3.52 8.76 -2.05
CA PHE A 12 4.79 9.27 -2.55
C PHE A 12 5.66 8.18 -3.21
N VAL A 13 5.37 6.91 -2.98
CA VAL A 13 6.07 5.78 -3.60
C VAL A 13 5.52 5.48 -5.02
N SER A 14 4.28 5.89 -5.31
CA SER A 14 3.62 5.61 -6.60
C SER A 14 4.44 6.02 -7.84
N PRO A 15 5.07 7.21 -7.90
CA PRO A 15 5.86 7.62 -9.06
C PRO A 15 7.06 6.70 -9.34
N LEU A 16 7.62 6.04 -8.32
CA LEU A 16 8.77 5.15 -8.49
C LEU A 16 8.43 3.94 -9.37
N PHE A 17 7.20 3.41 -9.28
CA PHE A 17 6.75 2.34 -10.16
C PHE A 17 6.65 2.80 -11.62
N GLY A 18 6.23 4.05 -11.85
CA GLY A 18 6.18 4.64 -13.20
C GLY A 18 7.57 4.85 -13.81
N CYS A 19 8.58 5.15 -12.99
CA CYS A 19 9.97 5.29 -13.44
C CYS A 19 10.60 3.97 -13.92
N LEU A 20 10.03 2.81 -13.57
CA LEU A 20 10.50 1.49 -14.04
C LEU A 20 10.03 1.15 -15.47
N GLY A 21 9.32 2.07 -16.13
CA GLY A 21 8.88 1.93 -17.52
C GLY A 21 7.57 1.14 -17.67
N ILE A 22 7.16 0.93 -18.92
CA ILE A 22 5.82 0.43 -19.26
C ILE A 22 5.53 -0.98 -18.71
N ALA A 23 6.56 -1.81 -18.53
CA ALA A 23 6.44 -3.14 -17.96
C ALA A 23 5.87 -3.12 -16.52
N PHE A 24 6.07 -2.03 -15.78
CA PHE A 24 5.61 -1.87 -14.40
C PHE A 24 4.33 -1.03 -14.29
N LYS A 25 3.71 -0.63 -15.41
CA LYS A 25 2.50 0.20 -15.39
C LYS A 25 1.34 -0.47 -14.64
N PHE A 26 1.20 -1.78 -14.79
CA PHE A 26 0.19 -2.54 -14.05
C PHE A 26 0.44 -2.51 -12.53
N ALA A 27 1.70 -2.55 -12.11
CA ALA A 27 2.08 -2.53 -10.71
C ALA A 27 1.84 -1.15 -10.10
N GLU A 28 2.15 -0.08 -10.85
CA GLU A 28 1.79 1.29 -10.49
C GLU A 28 0.27 1.43 -10.30
N MET A 29 -0.54 0.97 -11.27
CA MET A 29 -2.00 1.08 -11.22
C MET A 29 -2.60 0.27 -10.05
N ASP A 30 -2.17 -0.97 -9.83
CA ASP A 30 -2.63 -1.76 -8.67
C ASP A 30 -2.25 -1.03 -7.38
N TYR A 31 -0.99 -0.65 -7.20
CA TYR A 31 -0.52 0.03 -5.99
C TYR A 31 -1.29 1.32 -5.69
N VAL A 32 -1.44 2.21 -6.69
CA VAL A 32 -2.19 3.47 -6.56
C VAL A 32 -3.64 3.22 -6.13
N ALA A 33 -4.31 2.25 -6.74
CA ALA A 33 -5.69 1.92 -6.37
C ALA A 33 -5.80 1.46 -4.91
N LYS A 34 -4.85 0.65 -4.41
CA LYS A 34 -4.82 0.20 -3.01
C LYS A 34 -4.51 1.33 -2.03
N VAL A 35 -3.57 2.20 -2.37
CA VAL A 35 -3.27 3.38 -1.53
C VAL A 35 -4.48 4.32 -1.47
N GLY A 36 -5.19 4.51 -2.59
CA GLY A 36 -6.42 5.28 -2.64
C GLY A 36 -7.51 4.75 -1.71
N ASP A 37 -7.70 3.43 -1.67
CA ASP A 37 -8.62 2.78 -0.71
C ASP A 37 -8.24 3.06 0.75
N LEU A 38 -6.95 2.98 1.09
CA LEU A 38 -6.50 3.29 2.46
C LEU A 38 -6.66 4.78 2.80
N ALA A 39 -6.44 5.67 1.83
CA ALA A 39 -6.65 7.10 2.00
C ALA A 39 -8.14 7.41 2.24
N GLU A 40 -9.05 6.74 1.53
CA GLU A 40 -10.49 6.87 1.77
C GLU A 40 -10.89 6.33 3.14
N ALA A 41 -10.41 5.14 3.51
CA ALA A 41 -10.64 4.53 4.81
C ALA A 41 -10.17 5.44 5.97
N SER A 42 -9.09 6.20 5.76
CA SER A 42 -8.53 7.10 6.77
C SER A 42 -9.49 8.20 7.25
N LYS A 43 -10.51 8.54 6.47
CA LYS A 43 -11.54 9.52 6.85
C LYS A 43 -12.41 9.06 8.01
N SER A 44 -12.51 7.75 8.24
CA SER A 44 -13.38 7.14 9.26
C SER A 44 -12.68 6.12 10.17
N ILE A 45 -11.40 5.84 9.90
CA ILE A 45 -10.59 4.86 10.65
C ILE A 45 -9.27 5.52 11.07
N ALA A 46 -9.08 5.68 12.38
CA ALA A 46 -7.93 6.40 12.93
C ALA A 46 -6.60 5.66 12.72
N THR A 47 -6.55 4.35 13.02
CA THR A 47 -5.30 3.58 13.03
C THR A 47 -5.39 2.31 12.19
N LEU A 48 -4.24 1.86 11.68
CA LEU A 48 -4.17 0.58 10.94
C LEU A 48 -4.64 -0.60 11.79
N LYS A 49 -4.36 -0.58 13.09
CA LYS A 49 -4.81 -1.63 14.00
C LYS A 49 -6.34 -1.71 14.05
N VAL A 50 -7.02 -0.57 14.22
CA VAL A 50 -8.49 -0.53 14.20
C VAL A 50 -9.04 -1.00 12.85
N MET A 51 -8.38 -0.64 11.75
CA MET A 51 -8.76 -1.11 10.41
C MET A 51 -8.70 -2.63 10.27
N LEU A 52 -7.61 -3.24 10.76
CA LEU A 52 -7.42 -4.70 10.81
C LEU A 52 -8.48 -5.37 11.71
N ASP A 53 -8.69 -4.83 12.92
CA ASP A 53 -9.63 -5.38 13.90
C ASP A 53 -11.06 -5.39 13.33
N ARG A 54 -11.49 -4.32 12.63
CA ARG A 54 -12.81 -4.27 11.95
C ARG A 54 -12.97 -5.34 10.87
N ASP A 55 -11.95 -5.58 10.06
CA ASP A 55 -12.00 -6.62 9.02
C ASP A 55 -11.98 -8.05 9.61
N ILE A 56 -11.35 -8.23 10.77
CA ILE A 56 -11.36 -9.49 11.54
C ILE A 56 -12.75 -9.73 12.10
N GLU A 57 -13.34 -8.74 12.78
CA GLU A 57 -14.70 -8.81 13.32
C GLU A 57 -15.74 -9.06 12.21
N GLY A 58 -15.57 -8.42 11.06
CA GLY A 58 -16.40 -8.62 9.87
C GLY A 58 -16.12 -9.90 9.08
N ASN A 59 -15.19 -10.75 9.54
CA ASN A 59 -14.73 -11.97 8.86
C ASN A 59 -14.43 -11.77 7.36
N CYS A 60 -13.85 -10.62 7.01
CA CYS A 60 -13.65 -10.20 5.62
C CYS A 60 -12.18 -9.91 5.27
N VAL A 61 -11.24 -10.18 6.18
CA VAL A 61 -9.78 -9.99 6.04
C VAL A 61 -9.20 -10.38 4.67
N ARG A 62 -9.68 -11.49 4.08
CA ARG A 62 -9.16 -12.02 2.80
C ARG A 62 -10.01 -11.63 1.59
N LYS A 63 -11.18 -11.03 1.82
CA LYS A 63 -12.12 -10.63 0.77
C LYS A 63 -11.44 -9.63 -0.16
N ALA A 64 -11.65 -9.78 -1.47
CA ALA A 64 -11.15 -8.81 -2.44
C ALA A 64 -11.74 -7.43 -2.12
N GLY A 65 -10.88 -6.42 -2.05
CA GLY A 65 -11.28 -5.06 -1.69
C GLY A 65 -11.33 -4.76 -0.19
N SER A 66 -11.16 -5.74 0.70
CA SER A 66 -11.00 -5.44 2.14
C SER A 66 -9.76 -4.58 2.39
N HIS A 67 -9.85 -3.68 3.36
CA HIS A 67 -8.77 -2.75 3.67
C HIS A 67 -7.51 -3.49 4.14
N THR A 68 -7.67 -4.60 4.86
CA THR A 68 -6.56 -5.46 5.29
C THR A 68 -5.85 -6.12 4.12
N ARG A 69 -6.60 -6.64 3.13
CA ARG A 69 -6.00 -7.21 1.93
C ARG A 69 -5.33 -6.14 1.07
N ASN A 70 -5.91 -4.94 0.98
CA ASN A 70 -5.30 -3.82 0.26
C ASN A 70 -4.03 -3.35 0.97
N LEU A 71 -4.01 -3.26 2.31
CA LEU A 71 -2.83 -2.98 3.12
C LEU A 71 -1.71 -4.00 2.87
N LEU A 72 -2.04 -5.30 2.77
CA LEU A 72 -1.05 -6.33 2.42
C LEU A 72 -0.43 -6.10 1.03
N ARG A 73 -1.20 -5.62 0.05
CA ARG A 73 -0.69 -5.28 -1.29
C ARG A 73 0.20 -4.04 -1.25
N VAL A 74 -0.20 -3.01 -0.51
CA VAL A 74 0.64 -1.81 -0.29
C VAL A 74 1.96 -2.20 0.39
N LYS A 75 1.92 -3.02 1.44
CA LYS A 75 3.14 -3.53 2.12
C LYS A 75 4.10 -4.19 1.14
N ARG A 76 3.60 -5.04 0.23
CA ARG A 76 4.44 -5.71 -0.78
C ARG A 76 5.07 -4.73 -1.76
N GLY A 77 4.34 -3.68 -2.15
CA GLY A 77 4.88 -2.61 -2.99
C GLY A 77 6.02 -1.85 -2.29
N LEU A 78 5.83 -1.50 -1.01
CA LEU A 78 6.88 -0.87 -0.20
C LEU A 78 8.11 -1.77 -0.06
N ASP A 79 7.90 -3.07 0.17
CA ASP A 79 8.98 -4.04 0.31
C ASP A 79 9.78 -4.21 -0.99
N MET A 80 9.10 -4.21 -2.13
CA MET A 80 9.76 -4.23 -3.44
C MET A 80 10.65 -2.99 -3.64
N VAL A 81 10.14 -1.79 -3.32
CA VAL A 81 10.91 -0.55 -3.44
C VAL A 81 12.09 -0.52 -2.46
N ARG A 82 11.92 -1.03 -1.23
CA ARG A 82 13.01 -1.20 -0.28
C ARG A 82 14.13 -2.07 -0.86
N VAL A 83 13.79 -3.26 -1.35
CA VAL A 83 14.77 -4.18 -1.93
C VAL A 83 15.41 -3.58 -3.19
N LEU A 84 14.65 -2.86 -4.02
CA LEU A 84 15.20 -2.14 -5.17
C LEU A 84 16.28 -1.14 -4.75
N PHE A 85 16.03 -0.34 -3.71
CA PHE A 85 17.03 0.60 -3.19
C PHE A 85 18.23 -0.11 -2.58
N GLU A 86 18.03 -1.19 -1.83
CA GLU A 86 19.13 -2.02 -1.31
C GLU A 86 20.02 -2.55 -2.44
N GLN A 87 19.43 -3.00 -3.55
CA GLN A 87 20.20 -3.46 -4.71
C GLN A 87 20.94 -2.32 -5.41
N ILE A 88 20.29 -1.17 -5.63
CA ILE A 88 20.93 0.00 -6.24
C ILE A 88 22.18 0.39 -5.44
N LEU A 89 22.05 0.55 -4.11
CA LEU A 89 23.15 0.93 -3.22
C LEU A 89 24.25 -0.12 -3.13
N ALA A 90 23.94 -1.41 -3.31
CA ALA A 90 24.95 -2.48 -3.32
C ALA A 90 25.69 -2.61 -4.66
N THR A 91 25.15 -2.01 -5.72
CA THR A 91 25.73 -1.99 -7.07
C THR A 91 26.41 -0.67 -7.44
N GLU A 92 26.41 0.30 -6.52
CA GLU A 92 27.27 1.51 -6.54
C GLU A 92 28.66 1.21 -5.97
#